data_AF-A0A094EHC5-F1
#
_entry.id   AF-A0A094EHC5-F1
#
_cell.length_a   1.000
_cell.length_b   1.000
_cell.length_c   1.000
_cell.angle_alpha   90.00
_cell.angle_beta   90.00
_cell.angle_gamma   90.00
#
_symmetry.space_group_name_H-M   'P 1'
#
loop_
_entity.id
_entity.type
_entity.pdbx_description
1 polymer ?
#
loop_
_entity_poly.entity_id
_entity_poly.type
_entity_poly.pdbx_seq_one_letter_code
_entity_poly.pdbx_strand_id
1 'polypeptide(L)'
;MRIETCYFCSQPCYPSKGITFVRNDARLFRFCRSKCHKNFKMKRNPRKLKWTKAFRKSAGKEMVVDSTLTFAARRNVPVRYNRDLVATTLKAMSRVAEIRQKRERVFYKKRMEGNKERAKAADRKLVAENSHLLPKMRGSERLALEAAGEEVEEEVVAPRAKVFGKMQTRRKQLVGGGEEEENGMDLD
;
A
#
# COMPACT_ATOMS: atom_id res chain seq x y z
N MET A 1 24.74 -25.34 -5.15
CA MET A 1 24.37 -24.16 -5.97
C MET A 1 23.72 -23.11 -5.07
N ARG A 2 24.12 -21.83 -5.13
CA ARG A 2 23.55 -20.76 -4.26
C ARG A 2 22.88 -19.68 -5.11
N ILE A 3 21.65 -19.33 -4.78
CA ILE A 3 20.97 -18.14 -5.32
C ILE A 3 21.33 -16.97 -4.41
N GLU A 4 21.84 -15.90 -5.00
CA GLU A 4 22.24 -14.71 -4.24
C GLU A 4 21.31 -13.54 -4.48
N THR A 5 21.36 -12.55 -3.61
CA THR A 5 20.57 -11.33 -3.76
C THR A 5 21.42 -10.26 -4.43
N CYS A 6 20.90 -9.65 -5.49
CA CYS A 6 21.55 -8.48 -6.08
C CYS A 6 21.69 -7.34 -5.07
N TYR A 7 22.85 -6.71 -5.03
CA TYR A 7 23.13 -5.59 -4.15
C TYR A 7 22.19 -4.39 -4.37
N PHE A 8 21.84 -4.10 -5.62
CA PHE A 8 21.07 -2.90 -5.98
C PHE A 8 19.55 -3.16 -6.02
N CYS A 9 19.13 -4.20 -6.75
CA CYS A 9 17.72 -4.52 -6.99
C CYS A 9 17.10 -5.42 -5.91
N SER A 10 17.93 -6.13 -5.12
CA SER A 10 17.54 -7.24 -4.22
C SER A 10 16.76 -8.38 -4.88
N GLN A 11 16.75 -8.48 -6.21
CA GLN A 11 16.23 -9.65 -6.93
C GLN A 11 17.21 -10.83 -6.83
N PRO A 12 16.74 -12.07 -7.01
CA PRO A 12 17.61 -13.23 -7.09
C PRO A 12 18.56 -13.12 -8.30
N CYS A 13 19.84 -13.39 -8.04
CA CYS A 13 20.89 -13.63 -9.01
C CYS A 13 21.12 -15.14 -9.06
N TYR A 14 20.69 -15.77 -10.14
CA TYR A 14 20.99 -17.17 -10.41
C TYR A 14 22.45 -17.33 -10.85
N PRO A 15 23.04 -18.53 -10.68
CA PRO A 15 24.37 -18.82 -11.20
C PRO A 15 24.46 -18.51 -12.71
N SER A 16 25.66 -18.16 -13.16
CA SER A 16 25.97 -17.70 -14.53
C SER A 16 25.24 -16.44 -15.02
N LYS A 17 24.39 -15.80 -14.19
CA LYS A 17 23.69 -14.56 -14.54
C LYS A 17 24.27 -13.37 -13.79
N GLY A 18 24.32 -12.24 -14.49
CA GLY A 18 24.70 -10.96 -13.91
C GLY A 18 26.21 -10.72 -13.91
N ILE A 19 26.64 -9.78 -13.06
CA ILE A 19 28.05 -9.36 -12.97
C ILE A 19 28.43 -9.29 -11.49
N THR A 20 29.63 -9.77 -11.15
CA THR A 20 30.22 -9.61 -9.82
C THR A 20 31.32 -8.57 -9.90
N PHE A 21 31.22 -7.52 -9.08
CA PHE A 21 32.28 -6.52 -8.91
C PHE A 21 32.96 -6.76 -7.57
N VAL A 22 34.27 -6.94 -7.59
CA VAL A 22 35.11 -7.05 -6.40
C VAL A 22 35.76 -5.69 -6.16
N ARG A 23 35.55 -5.11 -4.99
CA ARG A 23 36.20 -3.87 -4.59
C ARG A 23 37.46 -4.17 -3.78
N ASN A 24 38.40 -3.23 -3.73
CA ASN A 24 39.70 -3.38 -3.06
C ASN A 24 39.60 -3.77 -1.57
N ASP A 25 38.49 -3.47 -0.89
CA ASP A 25 38.20 -3.90 0.49
C ASP A 25 37.68 -5.36 0.58
N ALA A 26 37.95 -6.17 -0.44
CA ALA A 26 37.47 -7.53 -0.61
C ALA A 26 35.93 -7.67 -0.56
N ARG A 27 35.16 -6.59 -0.71
CA ARG A 27 33.69 -6.67 -0.76
C ARG A 27 33.20 -7.07 -2.14
N LEU A 28 32.35 -8.08 -2.14
CA LEU A 28 31.71 -8.64 -3.32
C LEU A 28 30.35 -7.97 -3.54
N PHE A 29 30.20 -7.28 -4.66
CA PHE A 29 28.94 -6.71 -5.12
C PHE A 29 28.41 -7.51 -6.30
N ARG A 30 27.31 -8.24 -6.11
CA ARG A 30 26.65 -8.99 -7.19
C ARG A 30 25.46 -8.22 -7.75
N PHE A 31 25.36 -8.20 -9.08
CA PHE A 31 24.32 -7.48 -9.79
C PHE A 31 23.48 -8.41 -10.68
N CYS A 32 22.16 -8.29 -10.57
CA CYS A 32 21.20 -9.09 -11.35
C CYS A 32 21.32 -8.82 -12.87
N ARG A 33 21.57 -7.57 -13.27
CA ARG A 33 21.57 -7.10 -14.67
C ARG A 33 22.49 -5.88 -14.85
N SER A 34 22.85 -5.56 -16.09
CA SER A 34 23.66 -4.39 -16.45
C SER A 34 23.07 -3.07 -15.95
N LYS A 35 21.74 -2.92 -15.92
CA LYS A 35 21.04 -1.76 -15.33
C LYS A 35 21.46 -1.50 -13.88
N CYS A 36 21.57 -2.53 -13.07
CA CYS A 36 21.95 -2.40 -11.66
C CYS A 36 23.42 -2.04 -11.51
N HIS A 37 24.28 -2.66 -12.33
CA HIS A 37 25.70 -2.39 -12.35
C HIS A 37 26.00 -0.94 -12.81
N LYS A 38 25.34 -0.45 -13.87
CA LYS A 38 25.47 0.93 -14.35
C LYS A 38 24.99 1.94 -13.31
N ASN A 39 23.85 1.71 -12.66
CA ASN A 39 23.37 2.59 -11.58
C ASN A 39 24.31 2.63 -10.38
N PHE A 40 24.93 1.50 -10.04
CA PHE A 40 25.95 1.43 -9.00
C PHE A 40 27.20 2.22 -9.38
N LYS A 41 27.68 2.11 -10.63
CA LYS A 41 28.80 2.92 -11.15
C LYS A 41 28.49 4.42 -11.13
N MET A 42 27.26 4.80 -11.44
CA MET A 42 26.76 6.18 -11.31
C MET A 42 26.54 6.62 -9.85
N LYS A 43 26.93 5.81 -8.85
CA LYS A 43 26.79 6.10 -7.42
C LYS A 43 25.35 6.45 -6.99
N ARG A 44 24.34 5.95 -7.70
CA ARG A 44 22.94 6.20 -7.35
C ARG A 44 22.58 5.44 -6.08
N ASN A 45 21.88 6.09 -5.15
CA ASN A 45 21.45 5.44 -3.91
C ASN A 45 20.19 4.57 -4.15
N PRO A 46 20.24 3.23 -3.97
CA PRO A 46 19.09 2.36 -4.22
C PRO A 46 17.87 2.70 -3.34
N ARG A 47 18.07 3.30 -2.16
CA ARG A 47 16.97 3.74 -1.27
C ARG A 47 16.19 4.95 -1.81
N LYS A 48 16.71 5.65 -2.83
CA LYS A 48 16.01 6.76 -3.50
C LYS A 48 15.31 6.33 -4.79
N LEU A 49 15.64 5.14 -5.34
CA LEU A 49 15.08 4.66 -6.60
C LEU A 49 13.79 3.85 -6.37
N LYS A 50 12.66 4.39 -6.83
CA LYS A 50 11.29 3.88 -6.55
C LYS A 50 11.04 2.40 -6.87
N TRP A 51 11.80 1.84 -7.82
CA TRP A 51 11.63 0.46 -8.31
C TRP A 51 12.42 -0.60 -7.52
N THR A 52 13.38 -0.20 -6.68
CA THR A 52 14.18 -1.16 -5.91
C THR A 52 13.40 -1.67 -4.70
N LYS A 53 13.72 -2.89 -4.25
CA LYS A 53 13.18 -3.42 -2.98
C LYS A 53 13.66 -2.61 -1.77
N ALA A 54 14.87 -2.07 -1.81
CA ALA A 54 15.40 -1.22 -0.76
C ALA A 54 14.52 0.02 -0.52
N PHE A 55 14.15 0.76 -1.58
CA PHE A 55 13.22 1.88 -1.49
C PHE A 55 11.85 1.43 -0.99
N ARG A 56 11.34 0.31 -1.50
CA ARG A 56 10.00 -0.18 -1.12
C ARG A 56 9.91 -0.54 0.35
N LYS A 57 10.96 -1.13 0.94
CA LYS A 57 11.04 -1.42 2.37
C LYS A 57 11.13 -0.15 3.20
N SER A 58 11.99 0.80 2.84
CA SER A 58 12.13 2.06 3.60
C SER A 58 10.91 2.97 3.50
N ALA A 59 10.20 2.94 2.37
CA ALA A 59 8.99 3.74 2.15
C ALA A 59 7.69 3.04 2.60
N GLY A 60 7.78 1.97 3.39
CA GLY A 60 6.60 1.26 3.92
C GLY A 60 5.72 0.58 2.86
N LYS A 61 6.26 0.26 1.68
CA LYS A 61 5.52 -0.40 0.59
C LYS A 61 5.53 -1.92 0.69
N GLU A 62 6.37 -2.48 1.57
CA GLU A 62 6.51 -3.91 1.83
C GLU A 62 6.53 -4.15 3.34
N MET A 63 6.13 -5.35 3.76
CA MET A 63 6.23 -5.79 5.15
C MET A 63 7.70 -6.04 5.49
N VAL A 64 8.24 -5.31 6.47
CA VAL A 64 9.67 -5.38 6.86
C VAL A 64 9.87 -6.23 8.13
N VAL A 65 8.99 -6.10 9.10
CA VAL A 65 9.06 -6.79 10.40
C VAL A 65 8.00 -7.89 10.39
N ASP A 66 8.43 -9.13 10.13
CA ASP A 66 7.56 -10.31 10.17
C ASP A 66 8.34 -11.54 10.63
N SER A 67 7.69 -12.41 11.41
CA SER A 67 8.29 -13.65 11.91
C SER A 67 8.63 -14.62 10.78
N THR A 68 7.97 -14.54 9.62
CA THR A 68 8.31 -15.41 8.48
C THR A 68 9.68 -15.11 7.87
N LEU A 69 10.21 -13.89 8.06
CA LEU A 69 11.49 -13.48 7.47
C LEU A 69 12.71 -14.01 8.23
N THR A 70 12.56 -14.39 9.49
CA THR A 70 13.67 -14.90 10.33
C THR A 70 14.17 -16.27 9.85
N PHE A 71 13.31 -17.06 9.23
CA PHE A 71 13.65 -18.38 8.68
C PHE A 71 14.68 -18.34 7.54
N ALA A 72 14.84 -17.19 6.87
CA ALA A 72 15.80 -17.00 5.77
C ALA A 72 17.22 -16.60 6.23
N ALA A 73 17.51 -16.67 7.53
CA ALA A 73 18.82 -16.32 8.08
C ALA A 73 19.97 -17.19 7.53
N ARG A 74 21.14 -16.58 7.34
CA ARG A 74 22.37 -17.29 6.99
C ARG A 74 22.89 -18.04 8.22
N ARG A 75 23.00 -19.36 8.11
CA ARG A 75 23.62 -20.21 9.15
C ARG A 75 25.10 -20.41 8.83
N ASN A 76 25.98 -20.04 9.76
CA ASN A 76 27.42 -20.24 9.63
C ASN A 76 27.90 -21.55 10.28
N VAL A 77 27.12 -22.08 11.23
CA VAL A 77 27.39 -23.38 11.87
C VAL A 77 26.61 -24.47 11.12
N PRO A 78 27.28 -25.44 10.49
CA PRO A 78 26.61 -26.58 9.86
C PRO A 78 26.13 -27.57 10.92
N VAL A 79 25.06 -28.29 10.60
CA VAL A 79 24.55 -29.42 11.40
C VAL A 79 24.80 -30.70 10.62
N ARG A 80 24.98 -31.83 11.32
CA ARG A 80 25.07 -33.13 10.67
C ARG A 80 23.79 -33.40 9.86
N TYR A 81 23.95 -34.06 8.72
CA TYR A 81 22.83 -34.44 7.88
C TYR A 81 21.91 -35.42 8.63
N ASN A 82 20.61 -35.13 8.63
CA ASN A 82 19.57 -36.04 9.10
C ASN A 82 18.42 -35.98 8.09
N ARG A 83 17.99 -37.14 7.57
CA ARG A 83 16.94 -37.25 6.54
C ARG A 83 15.59 -36.72 7.04
N ASP A 84 15.23 -37.01 8.29
CA ASP A 84 13.94 -36.58 8.87
C ASP A 84 13.91 -35.06 9.07
N LEU A 85 15.05 -34.49 9.48
CA LEU A 85 15.21 -33.03 9.57
C LEU A 85 15.07 -32.37 8.19
N VAL A 86 15.67 -32.95 7.15
CA VAL A 86 15.52 -32.42 5.79
C VAL A 86 14.07 -32.55 5.29
N ALA A 87 13.40 -33.68 5.55
CA ALA A 87 12.00 -33.87 5.14
C ALA A 87 11.04 -32.89 5.83
N THR A 88 11.21 -32.67 7.15
CA THR A 88 10.41 -31.72 7.92
C THR A 88 10.68 -30.27 7.50
N THR A 89 11.93 -29.91 7.22
CA THR A 89 12.28 -28.56 6.75
C THR A 89 11.69 -28.24 5.38
N LEU A 90 11.66 -29.18 4.43
CA LEU A 90 11.02 -28.98 3.13
C LEU A 90 9.53 -28.70 3.27
N LYS A 91 8.82 -29.45 4.12
CA LYS A 91 7.39 -29.21 4.43
C LYS A 91 7.18 -27.86 5.14
N ALA A 92 8.08 -27.49 6.05
CA ALA A 92 8.01 -26.20 6.73
C ALA A 92 8.23 -25.02 5.76
N MET A 93 9.15 -25.16 4.80
CA MET A 93 9.44 -24.11 3.82
C MET A 93 8.25 -23.76 2.93
N SER A 94 7.50 -24.75 2.42
CA SER A 94 6.28 -24.50 1.62
C SER A 94 5.22 -23.81 2.46
N ARG A 95 5.00 -24.30 3.69
CA ARG A 95 4.04 -23.72 4.63
C ARG A 95 4.36 -22.26 4.97
N VAL A 96 5.62 -21.96 5.24
CA VAL A 96 6.08 -20.58 5.53
C VAL A 96 5.87 -19.67 4.32
N ALA A 97 6.11 -20.16 3.09
CA ALA A 97 5.88 -19.39 1.88
C ALA A 97 4.39 -19.00 1.70
N GLU A 98 3.47 -19.92 1.95
CA GLU A 98 2.02 -19.64 1.91
C GLU A 98 1.61 -18.59 2.94
N ILE A 99 2.07 -18.73 4.19
CA ILE A 99 1.77 -17.78 5.27
C ILE A 99 2.27 -16.39 4.89
N ARG A 100 3.50 -16.31 4.37
CA ARG A 100 4.09 -15.06 3.91
C ARG A 100 3.26 -14.42 2.79
N GLN A 101 2.86 -15.17 1.77
CA GLN A 101 2.02 -14.64 0.68
C GLN A 101 0.67 -14.12 1.20
N LYS A 102 0.04 -14.84 2.15
CA LYS A 102 -1.21 -14.39 2.79
C LYS A 102 -1.00 -13.08 3.55
N ARG A 103 0.06 -12.96 4.36
CA ARG A 103 0.40 -11.75 5.11
C ARG A 103 0.72 -10.55 4.20
N GLU A 104 1.52 -10.77 3.15
CA GLU A 104 1.84 -9.74 2.14
C GLU A 104 0.57 -9.24 1.42
N ARG A 105 -0.37 -10.14 1.09
CA ARG A 105 -1.67 -9.78 0.50
C ARG A 105 -2.51 -8.91 1.44
N VAL A 106 -2.59 -9.27 2.73
CA VAL A 106 -3.32 -8.49 3.74
C VAL A 106 -2.70 -7.10 3.89
N PHE A 107 -1.38 -7.01 3.96
CA PHE A 107 -0.67 -5.72 4.01
C PHE A 107 -0.96 -4.85 2.79
N TYR A 108 -0.97 -5.45 1.60
CA TYR A 108 -1.34 -4.74 0.38
C TYR A 108 -2.78 -4.22 0.42
N LYS A 109 -3.74 -5.05 0.85
CA LYS A 109 -5.16 -4.66 0.96
C LYS A 109 -5.34 -3.46 1.90
N LYS A 110 -4.77 -3.53 3.11
CA LYS A 110 -4.81 -2.43 4.09
C LYS A 110 -4.21 -1.14 3.53
N ARG A 111 -3.10 -1.22 2.79
CA ARG A 111 -2.46 -0.05 2.17
C ARG A 111 -3.32 0.57 1.06
N MET A 112 -4.11 -0.23 0.34
CA MET A 112 -4.95 0.24 -0.76
C MET A 112 -6.38 0.60 -0.32
N GLU A 113 -6.68 0.45 0.97
CA GLU A 113 -7.94 0.87 1.57
C GLU A 113 -8.15 2.38 1.40
N GLY A 114 -9.40 2.81 1.17
CA GLY A 114 -9.74 4.22 0.91
C GLY A 114 -9.48 4.73 -0.51
N ASN A 115 -8.73 4.02 -1.36
CA ASN A 115 -8.53 4.44 -2.75
C ASN A 115 -9.83 4.46 -3.57
N LYS A 116 -10.76 3.54 -3.30
CA LYS A 116 -12.07 3.49 -3.97
C LYS A 116 -12.91 4.72 -3.66
N GLU A 117 -12.92 5.16 -2.41
CA GLU A 117 -13.67 6.34 -1.98
C GLU A 117 -13.08 7.61 -2.57
N ARG A 118 -11.74 7.72 -2.59
CA ARG A 118 -11.04 8.83 -3.26
C ARG A 118 -11.32 8.87 -4.75
N ALA A 119 -11.36 7.71 -5.42
CA ALA A 119 -11.74 7.61 -6.83
C ALA A 119 -13.18 8.10 -7.03
N LYS A 120 -14.15 7.58 -6.27
CA LYS A 120 -15.56 8.03 -6.34
C LYS A 120 -15.70 9.55 -6.10
N ALA A 121 -14.96 10.10 -5.15
CA ALA A 121 -14.98 11.54 -4.88
C ALA A 121 -14.40 12.36 -6.06
N ALA A 122 -13.32 11.87 -6.67
CA ALA A 122 -12.74 12.49 -7.87
C ALA A 122 -13.68 12.37 -9.07
N ASP A 123 -14.35 11.23 -9.26
CA ASP A 123 -15.32 11.00 -10.33
C ASP A 123 -16.52 11.95 -10.19
N ARG A 124 -17.08 12.07 -8.97
CA ARG A 124 -18.15 13.04 -8.67
C ARG A 124 -17.73 14.48 -9.00
N LYS A 125 -16.50 14.85 -8.62
CA LYS A 125 -15.94 16.17 -8.91
C LYS A 125 -15.78 16.39 -10.43
N LEU A 126 -15.29 15.38 -11.14
CA LEU A 126 -15.07 15.43 -12.59
C LEU A 126 -16.40 15.61 -13.34
N VAL A 127 -17.46 14.89 -12.93
CA VAL A 127 -18.81 15.02 -13.51
C VAL A 127 -19.39 16.41 -13.24
N ALA A 128 -19.22 16.95 -12.03
CA ALA A 128 -19.70 18.29 -11.70
C ALA A 128 -19.01 19.39 -12.51
N GLU A 129 -17.69 19.31 -12.68
CA GLU A 129 -16.90 20.27 -13.47
C GLU A 129 -17.19 20.16 -14.98
N ASN A 130 -17.36 18.93 -15.47
CA ASN A 130 -17.53 18.65 -16.90
C ASN A 130 -18.96 18.26 -17.26
N SER A 131 -19.95 18.85 -16.57
CA SER A 131 -21.37 18.56 -16.79
C SER A 131 -21.83 18.81 -18.23
N HIS A 132 -21.21 19.77 -18.92
CA HIS A 132 -21.49 20.15 -20.30
C HIS A 132 -21.06 19.12 -21.35
N LEU A 133 -20.16 18.19 -21.02
CA LEU A 133 -19.70 17.13 -21.93
C LEU A 133 -20.63 15.91 -21.91
N LEU A 134 -21.54 15.83 -20.93
CA LEU A 134 -22.52 14.76 -20.89
C LEU A 134 -23.57 14.97 -21.97
N PRO A 135 -23.91 13.92 -22.76
CA PRO A 135 -25.03 13.97 -23.68
C PRO A 135 -26.30 14.40 -22.93
N LYS A 136 -26.91 15.50 -23.36
CA LYS A 136 -28.25 15.86 -22.88
C LYS A 136 -29.23 14.89 -23.51
N MET A 137 -29.83 14.03 -22.69
CA MET A 137 -30.94 13.17 -23.12
C MET A 137 -32.06 14.05 -23.71
N ARG A 138 -32.70 13.58 -24.79
CA ARG A 138 -33.81 14.32 -25.41
C ARG A 138 -35.00 14.31 -24.44
N GLY A 139 -35.75 15.40 -24.34
CA GLY A 139 -36.86 15.51 -23.38
C GLY A 139 -37.91 14.39 -23.49
N SER A 140 -38.13 13.87 -24.70
CA SER A 140 -39.01 12.71 -24.96
C SER A 140 -38.48 11.39 -24.39
N GLU A 141 -37.16 11.21 -24.34
CA GLU A 141 -36.51 10.01 -23.79
C GLU A 141 -36.55 10.04 -22.26
N ARG A 142 -36.38 11.23 -21.66
CA ARG A 142 -36.58 11.44 -20.21
C ARG A 142 -38.01 11.10 -19.79
N LEU A 143 -39.01 11.61 -20.53
CA LEU A 143 -40.42 11.35 -20.24
C LEU A 143 -40.81 9.87 -20.41
N ALA A 144 -40.19 9.16 -21.37
CA ALA A 144 -40.40 7.74 -21.58
C ALA A 144 -39.77 6.87 -20.47
N LEU A 145 -38.63 7.29 -19.92
CA LEU A 145 -37.96 6.63 -18.78
C LEU A 145 -38.74 6.86 -17.46
N GLU A 146 -39.22 8.08 -17.23
CA GLU A 146 -40.11 8.40 -16.10
C GLU A 146 -41.44 7.63 -16.17
N ALA A 147 -42.04 7.53 -17.37
CA ALA A 147 -43.26 6.74 -17.58
C ALA A 147 -43.04 5.22 -17.43
N ALA A 148 -41.80 4.73 -17.59
CA ALA A 148 -41.41 3.35 -17.32
C ALA A 148 -41.14 3.06 -15.83
N GLY A 149 -41.22 4.07 -14.96
CA GLY A 149 -41.11 3.92 -13.50
C GLY A 149 -39.66 3.90 -12.97
N GLU A 150 -38.68 4.28 -13.77
CA GLU A 150 -37.31 4.53 -13.27
C GLU A 150 -37.20 5.99 -12.81
N GLU A 151 -37.39 6.23 -11.51
CA GLU A 151 -37.20 7.54 -10.91
C GLU A 151 -35.74 8.00 -11.07
N VAL A 152 -35.51 8.98 -11.95
CA VAL A 152 -34.23 9.69 -12.03
C VAL A 152 -34.24 10.75 -10.95
N GLU A 153 -33.91 10.37 -9.71
CA GLU A 153 -33.64 11.34 -8.64
C GLU A 153 -32.42 12.18 -9.03
N GLU A 154 -32.66 13.38 -9.56
CA GLU A 154 -31.65 14.41 -9.75
C GLU A 154 -31.35 15.02 -8.36
N GLU A 155 -30.55 14.34 -7.52
CA GLU A 155 -29.99 14.93 -6.30
C GLU A 155 -29.06 16.09 -6.71
N VAL A 156 -29.62 17.29 -6.83
CA VAL A 156 -28.85 18.53 -6.95
C VAL A 156 -28.21 18.80 -5.59
N VAL A 157 -27.03 18.21 -5.34
CA VAL A 157 -26.25 18.48 -4.14
C VAL A 157 -25.75 19.92 -4.21
N ALA A 158 -26.52 20.84 -3.62
CA ALA A 158 -26.09 22.22 -3.41
C ALA A 158 -24.71 22.23 -2.71
N PRO A 159 -23.77 23.09 -3.14
CA PRO A 159 -22.49 23.19 -2.47
C PRO A 159 -22.73 23.72 -1.06
N ARG A 160 -22.61 22.85 -0.06
CA ARG A 160 -22.61 23.26 1.35
C ARG A 160 -21.50 24.28 1.56
N ALA A 161 -21.86 25.56 1.67
CA ALA A 161 -20.99 26.58 2.20
C ALA A 161 -20.53 26.11 3.59
N LYS A 162 -19.22 25.99 3.78
CA LYS A 162 -18.64 25.73 5.11
C LYS A 162 -18.83 27.00 5.94
N VAL A 163 -19.97 27.10 6.61
CA VAL A 163 -20.11 28.01 7.75
C VAL A 163 -19.30 27.42 8.90
N PHE A 164 -18.44 28.27 9.44
CA PHE A 164 -17.53 28.03 10.54
C PHE A 164 -18.23 27.48 11.79
N GLY A 165 -17.46 26.76 12.63
CA GLY A 165 -17.80 26.50 14.03
C GLY A 165 -17.66 25.03 14.42
N LYS A 166 -16.56 24.68 15.10
CA LYS A 166 -16.56 23.47 15.93
C LYS A 166 -17.45 23.77 17.13
N MET A 167 -18.59 23.10 17.24
CA MET A 167 -19.40 23.10 18.45
C MET A 167 -18.53 22.58 19.61
N GLN A 168 -18.12 23.45 20.53
CA GLN A 168 -17.51 23.01 21.78
C GLN A 168 -18.64 22.69 22.76
N THR A 169 -18.82 21.42 23.07
CA THR A 169 -19.64 20.99 24.21
C THR A 169 -18.90 21.37 25.49
N ARG A 170 -19.38 22.40 26.19
CA ARG A 170 -18.90 22.70 27.54
C ARG A 170 -19.64 21.82 28.53
N ARG A 171 -18.93 20.89 29.17
CA ARG A 171 -19.44 20.11 30.30
C ARG A 171 -19.32 20.94 31.57
N LYS A 172 -20.43 21.15 32.27
CA LYS A 172 -20.45 21.76 33.61
C LYS A 172 -20.63 20.64 34.62
N GLN A 173 -19.69 20.49 35.56
CA GLN A 173 -19.83 19.56 36.69
C GLN A 173 -20.65 20.23 37.79
N LEU A 174 -21.76 19.60 38.18
CA LEU A 174 -22.56 20.02 39.33
C LEU A 174 -21.97 19.42 40.62
N VAL A 175 -22.14 20.13 41.74
CA VAL A 175 -21.56 19.79 43.07
C VAL A 175 -22.12 18.48 43.68
N GLY A 176 -22.98 17.77 42.96
CA GLY A 176 -23.51 16.44 43.31
C GLY A 176 -23.12 15.29 42.36
N GLY A 177 -22.21 15.51 41.41
CA GLY A 177 -21.67 14.44 40.55
C GLY A 177 -22.48 14.09 39.28
N GLY A 178 -23.46 14.91 38.90
CA GLY A 178 -24.15 14.81 37.60
C GLY A 178 -23.60 15.79 36.55
N GLU A 179 -23.56 15.38 35.28
CA GLU A 179 -23.21 16.22 34.11
C GLU A 179 -24.50 16.65 33.39
N GLU A 180 -24.71 17.95 33.18
CA GLU A 180 -25.78 18.49 32.31
C GLU A 180 -25.18 19.07 31.02
N GLU A 181 -25.84 18.82 29.88
CA GLU A 181 -25.47 19.33 28.55
C GLU A 181 -26.37 20.50 28.16
N GLU A 182 -25.87 21.74 28.18
CA GLU A 182 -26.55 22.91 27.64
C GLU A 182 -26.13 23.19 26.19
N ASN A 183 -27.09 23.22 25.26
CA ASN A 183 -26.88 23.64 23.88
C ASN A 183 -27.20 25.14 23.74
N GLY A 184 -26.20 26.00 23.94
CA GLY A 184 -26.31 27.44 23.68
C GLY A 184 -25.94 27.78 22.22
N MET A 185 -26.84 28.45 21.50
CA MET A 185 -26.57 29.10 20.21
C MET A 185 -26.24 30.57 20.49
N ASP A 186 -24.95 30.93 20.54
CA ASP A 186 -24.53 32.33 20.64
C ASP A 186 -24.52 32.94 19.22
N LEU A 187 -25.37 33.96 19.03
CA LEU A 187 -25.41 34.82 17.84
C LEU A 187 -24.62 36.10 18.15
N ASP A 188 -23.41 36.21 17.58
CA ASP A 188 -22.71 37.46 17.28
C ASP A 188 -21.89 37.28 15.99
#